data_AF-K9RDQ9-F1
#
_entry.id   AF-K9RDQ9-F1
#
_cell.length_a   1.000
_cell.length_b   1.000
_cell.length_c   1.000
_cell.angle_alpha   90.00
_cell.angle_beta   90.00
_cell.angle_gamma   90.00
#
_symmetry.space_group_name_H-M   'P 1'
#
loop_
_entity.id
_entity.type
_entity.pdbx_description
1 polymer ?
#
loop_
_entity_poly.entity_id
_entity_poly.type
_entity_poly.pdbx_seq_one_letter_code
_entity_poly.pdbx_strand_id
1 'polypeptide(L)'
;MTEQQWLIDETAFPDSSYLKEIEEEFSQENTRSPRESTTQPQPLNLAVRLQDIMIWDTKKWFGDARMRLDALVVHGKATEDDSSSFYMPQTFRFDGIKDNDRLPTGENGLLIFYGEAVHFLDIFITVSRDRKDSDDLATLLNQQMQSPEIQGAVSTMIGFTAIATQAATFATALGAASALGNFAYKALSKATGDTIGVYRTSWLQYRDKFGIGRHPQNGSHKVRDISFWYEIIQEGNG
;
A
#
# COMPACT_ATOMS: atom_id res chain seq x y z
N MET A 1 -28.50 -1.29 -6.05
CA MET A 1 -27.29 -1.15 -5.21
C MET A 1 -26.13 -1.46 -6.12
N THR A 2 -25.45 -0.43 -6.59
CA THR A 2 -24.41 -0.51 -7.61
C THR A 2 -23.16 -1.06 -6.98
N GLU A 3 -22.73 -2.25 -7.41
CA GLU A 3 -21.40 -2.77 -7.16
C GLU A 3 -20.38 -1.70 -7.60
N GLN A 4 -19.52 -1.32 -6.68
CA GLN A 4 -18.46 -0.35 -6.90
C GLN A 4 -17.44 -0.96 -7.87
N GLN A 5 -17.59 -0.62 -9.15
CA GLN A 5 -16.76 -1.05 -10.27
C GLN A 5 -15.33 -0.47 -10.26
N TRP A 6 -14.88 0.10 -9.14
CA TRP A 6 -13.56 0.72 -8.95
C TRP A 6 -12.59 -0.13 -8.14
N LEU A 7 -12.94 -1.39 -7.84
CA LEU A 7 -12.00 -2.33 -7.26
C LEU A 7 -10.99 -2.75 -8.32
N ILE A 8 -9.77 -2.25 -8.20
CA ILE A 8 -8.61 -2.54 -9.05
C ILE A 8 -8.53 -4.05 -9.24
N ASP A 9 -8.67 -4.48 -10.50
CA ASP A 9 -8.38 -5.86 -10.89
C ASP A 9 -6.92 -6.15 -10.54
N GLU A 10 -6.78 -7.23 -9.78
CA GLU A 10 -5.62 -7.62 -9.01
C GLU A 10 -4.46 -7.97 -9.95
N THR A 11 -3.68 -6.96 -10.34
CA THR A 11 -2.30 -7.00 -10.91
C THR A 11 -1.99 -5.77 -11.76
N ALA A 12 -3.00 -4.98 -12.16
CA ALA A 12 -2.77 -3.80 -12.98
C ALA A 12 -2.32 -2.62 -12.10
N PHE A 13 -1.07 -2.24 -12.24
CA PHE A 13 -0.56 -0.98 -11.70
C PHE A 13 -1.41 0.18 -12.23
N PRO A 14 -1.64 1.26 -11.45
CA PRO A 14 -2.42 2.40 -11.89
C PRO A 14 -1.84 2.89 -13.22
N ASP A 15 -2.66 2.82 -14.26
CA ASP A 15 -2.27 3.20 -15.60
C ASP A 15 -2.35 4.73 -15.74
N SER A 16 -1.88 5.23 -16.87
CA SER A 16 -1.93 6.67 -17.16
C SER A 16 -3.35 7.26 -17.20
N SER A 17 -4.38 6.43 -17.39
CA SER A 17 -5.77 6.85 -17.48
C SER A 17 -6.33 7.15 -16.10
N TYR A 18 -6.03 6.30 -15.11
CA TYR A 18 -6.39 6.54 -13.71
C TYR A 18 -5.74 7.80 -13.13
N LEU A 19 -4.45 8.02 -13.42
CA LEU A 19 -3.76 9.22 -12.97
C LEU A 19 -4.35 10.50 -13.59
N LYS A 20 -4.80 10.43 -14.85
CA LYS A 20 -5.51 11.53 -15.50
C LYS A 20 -6.87 11.80 -14.89
N GLU A 21 -7.62 10.75 -14.54
CA GLU A 21 -8.93 10.91 -13.88
C GLU A 21 -8.77 11.64 -12.53
N ILE A 22 -7.80 11.25 -11.71
CA ILE A 22 -7.45 11.96 -10.48
C ILE A 22 -7.09 13.43 -10.76
N GLU A 23 -6.29 13.67 -11.80
CA GLU A 23 -5.87 15.02 -12.18
C GLU A 23 -7.06 15.90 -12.61
N GLU A 24 -8.00 15.33 -13.37
CA GLU A 24 -9.21 16.00 -13.83
C GLU A 24 -10.18 16.28 -12.67
N GLU A 25 -10.41 15.32 -11.77
CA GLU A 25 -11.26 15.48 -10.58
C GLU A 25 -10.76 16.65 -9.71
N PHE A 26 -9.48 16.65 -9.38
CA PHE A 26 -8.87 17.68 -8.53
C PHE A 26 -8.87 19.06 -9.21
N SER A 27 -8.71 19.10 -10.54
CA SER A 27 -8.77 20.35 -11.31
C SER A 27 -10.18 20.94 -11.35
N GLN A 28 -11.21 20.09 -11.47
CA GLN A 28 -12.62 20.51 -11.47
C GLN A 28 -13.09 21.01 -10.09
N GLU A 29 -12.64 20.37 -9.02
CA GLU A 29 -12.99 20.77 -7.64
C GLU A 29 -12.46 22.17 -7.31
N ASN A 30 -11.22 22.47 -7.72
CA ASN A 30 -10.61 23.79 -7.57
C ASN A 30 -11.28 24.90 -8.40
N THR A 31 -11.99 24.57 -9.48
CA THR A 31 -12.68 25.56 -10.33
C THR A 31 -14.13 25.83 -9.90
N ARG A 32 -14.77 24.95 -9.12
CA ARG A 32 -16.23 25.03 -8.85
C ARG A 32 -16.63 25.90 -7.66
N SER A 33 -15.74 26.26 -6.72
CA SER A 33 -16.13 27.07 -5.55
C SER A 33 -15.00 27.96 -5.00
N PRO A 34 -15.08 29.30 -5.13
CA PRO A 34 -14.18 30.23 -4.43
C PRO A 34 -14.51 30.47 -2.94
N ARG A 35 -15.49 29.76 -2.36
CA ARG A 35 -16.12 30.16 -1.07
C ARG A 35 -16.30 29.10 0.01
N GLU A 36 -15.90 27.85 -0.23
CA GLU A 36 -15.74 26.89 0.86
C GLU A 36 -14.24 26.68 1.05
N SER A 37 -13.76 26.94 2.25
CA SER A 37 -12.37 26.85 2.66
C SER A 37 -11.71 25.63 2.02
N THR A 38 -10.72 25.86 1.16
CA THR A 38 -9.77 24.83 0.72
C THR A 38 -9.11 24.30 1.98
N THR A 39 -9.69 23.25 2.56
CA THR A 39 -9.15 22.63 3.76
C THR A 39 -7.86 21.97 3.29
N GLN A 40 -6.73 22.62 3.56
CA GLN A 40 -5.44 22.04 3.27
C GLN A 40 -5.41 20.63 3.86
N PRO A 41 -4.95 19.63 3.09
CA PRO A 41 -4.77 18.27 3.58
C PRO A 41 -4.01 18.30 4.90
N GLN A 42 -4.62 17.80 5.98
CA GLN A 42 -4.00 17.80 7.30
C GLN A 42 -3.37 16.45 7.59
N PRO A 43 -2.21 16.39 8.26
CA PRO A 43 -1.68 15.14 8.78
C PRO A 43 -2.70 14.46 9.69
N LEU A 44 -3.00 13.19 9.41
CA LEU A 44 -3.81 12.34 10.27
C LEU A 44 -2.97 11.15 10.72
N ASN A 45 -3.01 10.85 12.03
CA ASN A 45 -2.38 9.64 12.54
C ASN A 45 -3.28 8.43 12.22
N LEU A 46 -2.77 7.50 11.42
CA LEU A 46 -3.51 6.35 10.94
C LEU A 46 -2.81 5.05 11.36
N ALA A 47 -3.61 4.01 11.57
CA ALA A 47 -3.15 2.63 11.68
C ALA A 47 -3.78 1.80 10.57
N VAL A 48 -3.01 0.89 9.97
CA VAL A 48 -3.55 -0.09 9.01
C VAL A 48 -3.31 -1.49 9.55
N ARG A 49 -4.37 -2.30 9.64
CA ARG A 49 -4.31 -3.67 10.17
C ARG A 49 -4.88 -4.66 9.18
N LEU A 50 -4.15 -5.74 8.93
CA LEU A 50 -4.63 -6.89 8.17
C LEU A 50 -5.23 -7.94 9.07
N GLN A 51 -6.31 -8.55 8.63
CA GLN A 51 -7.15 -9.41 9.44
C GLN A 51 -7.67 -10.59 8.61
N ASP A 52 -7.96 -11.70 9.30
CA ASP A 52 -8.41 -12.97 8.72
C ASP A 52 -7.62 -13.38 7.45
N ILE A 53 -6.30 -13.30 7.50
CA ILE A 53 -5.44 -13.64 6.35
C ILE A 53 -5.44 -15.16 6.16
N MET A 54 -6.13 -15.62 5.12
CA MET A 54 -6.22 -17.03 4.71
C MET A 54 -5.28 -17.30 3.53
N ILE A 55 -4.55 -18.41 3.59
CA ILE A 55 -3.78 -18.95 2.48
C ILE A 55 -4.57 -20.12 1.90
N TRP A 56 -5.05 -19.99 0.68
CA TRP A 56 -5.85 -21.04 0.01
C TRP A 56 -4.97 -22.13 -0.59
N ASP A 57 -3.81 -21.76 -1.14
CA ASP A 57 -2.84 -22.68 -1.74
C ASP A 57 -1.41 -22.17 -1.48
N THR A 58 -0.62 -22.96 -0.78
CA THR A 58 0.78 -22.67 -0.45
C THR A 58 1.73 -22.89 -1.61
N LYS A 59 1.27 -23.48 -2.72
CA LYS A 59 2.06 -23.95 -3.87
C LYS A 59 3.12 -25.00 -3.50
N LYS A 60 2.93 -25.69 -2.37
CA LYS A 60 3.80 -26.81 -1.95
C LYS A 60 3.07 -28.14 -2.16
N TRP A 61 3.73 -29.09 -2.83
CA TRP A 61 3.10 -30.39 -3.13
C TRP A 61 2.89 -31.27 -1.89
N PHE A 62 3.73 -31.14 -0.85
CA PHE A 62 3.64 -31.93 0.38
C PHE A 62 4.13 -31.15 1.61
N GLY A 63 3.45 -31.33 2.75
CA GLY A 63 3.84 -30.77 4.04
C GLY A 63 3.45 -29.30 4.22
N ASP A 64 3.95 -28.68 5.29
CA ASP A 64 3.76 -27.26 5.57
C ASP A 64 4.78 -26.37 4.84
N ALA A 65 4.48 -25.09 4.69
CA ALA A 65 5.37 -24.10 4.11
C ALA A 65 5.70 -22.99 5.13
N ARG A 66 6.89 -22.41 4.97
CA ARG A 66 7.18 -21.10 5.56
C ARG A 66 6.62 -20.04 4.61
N MET A 67 5.69 -19.24 5.11
CA MET A 67 5.07 -18.15 4.38
C MET A 67 5.67 -16.82 4.81
N ARG A 68 5.73 -15.91 3.86
CA ARG A 68 6.20 -14.55 4.07
C ARG A 68 5.14 -13.57 3.58
N LEU A 69 4.84 -12.58 4.40
CA LEU A 69 4.01 -11.42 4.04
C LEU A 69 4.88 -10.17 4.10
N ASP A 70 4.96 -9.48 2.99
CA ASP A 70 5.61 -8.19 2.88
C ASP A 70 4.56 -7.11 2.68
N ALA A 71 4.63 -6.05 3.48
CA ALA A 71 3.79 -4.88 3.36
C ALA A 71 4.66 -3.66 3.09
N LEU A 72 4.32 -2.87 2.08
CA LEU A 72 4.86 -1.55 1.84
C LEU A 72 3.70 -0.56 1.90
N VAL A 73 3.76 0.37 2.83
CA VAL A 73 2.82 1.49 2.87
C VAL A 73 3.56 2.76 2.50
N VAL A 74 3.09 3.47 1.47
CA VAL A 74 3.64 4.75 1.02
C VAL A 74 2.61 5.84 1.30
N HIS A 75 3.04 6.98 1.81
CA HIS A 75 2.14 8.07 2.19
C HIS A 75 2.72 9.43 1.79
N GLY A 76 1.86 10.45 1.67
CA GLY A 76 2.27 11.77 1.23
C GLY A 76 2.97 12.64 2.29
N LYS A 77 3.39 12.07 3.44
CA LYS A 77 4.14 12.80 4.46
C LYS A 77 5.63 12.50 4.31
N ALA A 78 6.32 13.28 3.49
CA ALA A 78 7.78 13.27 3.42
C ALA A 78 8.37 14.36 4.32
N THR A 79 9.45 14.05 5.03
CA THR A 79 10.29 15.02 5.74
C THR A 79 11.58 15.22 4.95
N GLU A 80 12.01 16.47 4.78
CA GLU A 80 13.23 16.81 4.02
C GLU A 80 14.49 16.13 4.61
N ASP A 81 14.51 15.90 5.92
CA ASP A 81 15.65 15.30 6.63
C ASP A 81 15.71 13.77 6.55
N ASP A 82 14.66 13.10 6.05
CA ASP A 82 14.59 11.64 5.96
C ASP A 82 13.92 11.19 4.65
N SER A 83 14.74 10.76 3.70
CA SER A 83 14.32 10.23 2.40
C SER A 83 13.55 8.91 2.47
N SER A 84 13.38 8.31 3.65
CA SER A 84 12.55 7.13 3.89
C SER A 84 11.27 7.42 4.67
N SER A 85 11.08 8.66 5.12
CA SER A 85 9.94 9.07 5.96
C SER A 85 8.56 8.87 5.32
N PHE A 86 8.48 8.74 3.99
CA PHE A 86 7.22 8.62 3.24
C PHE A 86 6.86 7.17 2.90
N TYR A 87 7.65 6.18 3.34
CA TYR A 87 7.30 4.77 3.15
C TYR A 87 7.70 3.90 4.34
N MET A 88 6.91 2.86 4.60
CA MET A 88 7.08 1.94 5.72
C MET A 88 7.07 0.49 5.21
N PRO A 89 8.23 -0.12 5.02
CA PRO A 89 8.33 -1.53 4.63
C PRO A 89 8.33 -2.43 5.87
N GLN A 90 7.58 -3.52 5.81
CA GLN A 90 7.56 -4.55 6.84
C GLN A 90 7.56 -5.95 6.23
N THR A 91 8.19 -6.90 6.94
CA THR A 91 8.23 -8.31 6.57
C THR A 91 7.84 -9.16 7.76
N PHE A 92 6.87 -10.05 7.56
CA PHE A 92 6.37 -10.99 8.53
C PHE A 92 6.57 -12.41 8.00
N ARG A 93 6.97 -13.34 8.87
CA ARG A 93 7.24 -14.73 8.52
C ARG A 93 6.41 -15.66 9.40
N PHE A 94 5.85 -16.68 8.77
CA PHE A 94 4.94 -17.64 9.41
C PHE A 94 5.39 -19.05 9.05
N ASP A 95 5.69 -19.85 10.06
CA ASP A 95 6.10 -21.24 9.90
C ASP A 95 4.89 -22.18 9.97
N GLY A 96 5.01 -23.35 9.35
CA GLY A 96 4.04 -24.44 9.54
C GLY A 96 2.68 -24.24 8.85
N ILE A 97 2.60 -23.36 7.84
CA ILE A 97 1.34 -23.02 7.17
C ILE A 97 1.01 -24.05 6.08
N LYS A 98 -0.25 -24.49 6.05
CA LYS A 98 -0.78 -25.42 5.04
C LYS A 98 -1.82 -24.72 4.16
N ASP A 99 -2.24 -25.42 3.13
CA ASP A 99 -3.35 -24.98 2.29
C ASP A 99 -4.63 -24.85 3.13
N ASN A 100 -5.38 -23.78 2.90
CA ASN A 100 -6.58 -23.37 3.64
C ASN A 100 -6.33 -22.95 5.10
N ASP A 101 -5.07 -22.70 5.50
CA ASP A 101 -4.78 -22.20 6.85
C ASP A 101 -4.93 -20.68 6.94
N ARG A 102 -5.31 -20.25 8.15
CA ARG A 102 -5.24 -18.85 8.55
C ARG A 102 -3.85 -18.53 9.10
N LEU A 103 -3.26 -17.42 8.68
CA LEU A 103 -2.00 -16.94 9.28
C LEU A 103 -2.23 -16.54 10.75
N PRO A 104 -1.32 -16.96 11.67
CA PRO A 104 -1.46 -16.70 13.11
C PRO A 104 -1.09 -15.25 13.44
N THR A 105 -2.03 -14.33 13.22
CA THR A 105 -1.87 -12.87 13.41
C THR A 105 -2.44 -12.36 14.74
N GLY A 106 -2.97 -13.26 15.57
CA GLY A 106 -3.64 -12.90 16.84
C GLY A 106 -5.03 -12.28 16.63
N GLU A 107 -5.68 -11.90 17.73
CA GLU A 107 -7.05 -11.34 17.73
C GLU A 107 -7.11 -9.91 17.18
N ASN A 108 -6.01 -9.16 17.30
CA ASN A 108 -5.91 -7.78 16.86
C ASN A 108 -5.43 -7.62 15.41
N GLY A 109 -5.21 -8.74 14.72
CA GLY A 109 -4.63 -8.76 13.38
C GLY A 109 -3.18 -8.27 13.32
N LEU A 110 -2.71 -8.07 12.10
CA LEU A 110 -1.34 -7.69 11.79
C LEU A 110 -1.26 -6.20 11.48
N LEU A 111 -0.61 -5.42 12.34
CA LEU A 111 -0.38 -3.98 12.11
C LEU A 111 0.68 -3.80 11.02
N ILE A 112 0.29 -3.24 9.87
CA ILE A 112 1.19 -3.01 8.73
C ILE A 112 1.60 -1.54 8.54
N PHE A 113 0.92 -0.62 9.21
CA PHE A 113 1.27 0.80 9.24
C PHE A 113 0.77 1.44 10.52
N TYR A 114 1.57 2.33 11.09
CA TYR A 114 1.16 3.25 12.13
C TYR A 114 1.97 4.54 12.01
N GLY A 115 1.31 5.66 11.74
CA GLY A 115 1.96 6.95 11.57
C GLY A 115 1.09 7.99 10.88
N GLU A 116 1.66 9.17 10.67
CA GLU A 116 0.94 10.28 10.06
C GLU A 116 0.97 10.20 8.52
N ALA A 117 -0.21 10.24 7.91
CA ALA A 117 -0.38 10.35 6.47
C ALA A 117 -0.96 11.71 6.11
N VAL A 118 -0.52 12.24 4.96
CA VAL A 118 -1.08 13.44 4.31
C VAL A 118 -1.35 13.05 2.86
N HIS A 119 -2.39 13.63 2.25
CA HIS A 119 -2.72 13.53 0.83
C HIS A 119 -3.21 12.15 0.37
N PHE A 120 -2.43 11.09 0.59
CA PHE A 120 -2.75 9.74 0.17
C PHE A 120 -2.11 8.67 1.08
N LEU A 121 -2.62 7.45 0.95
CA LEU A 121 -2.09 6.23 1.55
C LEU A 121 -2.12 5.12 0.48
N ASP A 122 -0.96 4.70 0.00
CA ASP A 122 -0.79 3.58 -0.93
C ASP A 122 -0.36 2.35 -0.15
N ILE A 123 -1.11 1.25 -0.27
CA ILE A 123 -0.85 0.01 0.46
C ILE A 123 -0.54 -1.07 -0.57
N PHE A 124 0.62 -1.68 -0.42
CA PHE A 124 1.08 -2.80 -1.23
C PHE A 124 1.37 -4.00 -0.33
N ILE A 125 0.77 -5.14 -0.64
CA ILE A 125 0.91 -6.39 0.12
C ILE A 125 1.30 -7.50 -0.85
N THR A 126 2.35 -8.25 -0.50
CA THR A 126 2.74 -9.46 -1.21
C THR A 126 2.82 -10.62 -0.24
N VAL A 127 2.26 -11.76 -0.64
CA VAL A 127 2.44 -13.01 0.08
C VAL A 127 3.15 -13.99 -0.84
N SER A 128 4.18 -14.64 -0.30
CA SER A 128 5.02 -15.58 -1.03
C SER A 128 5.46 -16.73 -0.13
N ARG A 129 5.93 -17.81 -0.74
CA ARG A 129 6.74 -18.80 -0.02
C ARG A 129 8.07 -18.17 0.36
N ASP A 130 8.43 -18.28 1.64
CA ASP A 130 9.72 -17.80 2.08
C ASP A 130 10.83 -18.76 1.62
N ARG A 131 11.99 -18.18 1.27
CA ARG A 131 13.21 -18.94 1.08
C ARG A 131 14.06 -18.79 2.33
N LYS A 132 14.83 -19.84 2.64
CA LYS A 132 15.84 -19.76 3.69
C LYS A 132 16.80 -18.62 3.34
N ASP A 133 17.08 -17.76 4.32
CA ASP A 133 18.01 -16.63 4.23
C ASP A 133 17.58 -15.53 3.23
N SER A 134 16.28 -15.38 2.96
CA SER A 134 15.78 -14.25 2.17
C SER A 134 15.83 -12.94 2.97
N ASP A 135 16.40 -11.88 2.38
CA ASP A 135 16.45 -10.53 2.98
C ASP A 135 15.04 -9.96 3.18
N ASP A 136 14.81 -9.22 4.27
CA ASP A 136 13.55 -8.50 4.47
C ASP A 136 13.33 -7.38 3.45
N LEU A 137 12.09 -6.90 3.34
CA LEU A 137 11.70 -5.90 2.35
C LEU A 137 12.48 -4.58 2.55
N ALA A 138 12.73 -4.16 3.79
CA ALA A 138 13.49 -2.96 4.09
C ALA A 138 14.92 -3.05 3.53
N THR A 139 15.58 -4.19 3.77
CA THR A 139 16.92 -4.50 3.26
C THR A 139 16.93 -4.54 1.73
N LEU A 140 15.96 -5.22 1.12
CA LEU A 140 15.82 -5.30 -0.34
C LEU A 140 15.63 -3.92 -0.98
N LEU A 141 14.79 -3.06 -0.39
CA LEU A 141 14.61 -1.69 -0.88
C LEU A 141 15.89 -0.87 -0.75
N ASN A 142 16.56 -0.94 0.40
CA ASN A 142 17.83 -0.24 0.64
C ASN A 142 18.92 -0.64 -0.35
N GLN A 143 19.02 -1.92 -0.69
CA GLN A 143 19.96 -2.42 -1.71
C GLN A 143 19.68 -1.82 -3.10
N GLN A 144 18.41 -1.51 -3.40
CA GLN A 144 17.99 -0.96 -4.69
C GLN A 144 18.02 0.57 -4.73
N MET A 145 18.21 1.27 -3.61
CA MET A 145 18.26 2.76 -3.55
C MET A 145 19.36 3.38 -4.42
N GLN A 146 20.34 2.60 -4.88
CA GLN A 146 21.38 3.05 -5.81
C GLN A 146 20.94 3.01 -7.28
N SER A 147 19.75 2.47 -7.58
CA SER A 147 19.22 2.47 -8.94
C SER A 147 18.68 3.86 -9.32
N PRO A 148 18.98 4.38 -10.53
CA PRO A 148 18.50 5.68 -10.97
C PRO A 148 16.97 5.81 -10.94
N GLU A 149 16.26 4.73 -11.23
CA GLU A 149 14.80 4.75 -11.30
C GLU A 149 14.16 4.90 -9.91
N ILE A 150 14.72 4.24 -8.89
CA ILE A 150 14.26 4.41 -7.50
C ILE A 150 14.63 5.79 -6.99
N GLN A 151 15.84 6.28 -7.30
CA GLN A 151 16.23 7.65 -6.94
C GLN A 151 15.29 8.69 -7.54
N GLY A 152 14.83 8.50 -8.77
CA GLY A 152 13.82 9.35 -9.41
C GLY A 152 12.47 9.34 -8.68
N ALA A 153 11.97 8.15 -8.31
CA ALA A 153 10.72 8.03 -7.55
C ALA A 153 10.85 8.63 -6.15
N VAL A 154 11.94 8.37 -5.43
CA VAL A 154 12.24 8.96 -4.12
C VAL A 154 12.36 10.48 -4.20
N SER A 155 13.09 11.01 -5.19
CA SER A 155 13.23 12.46 -5.39
C SER A 155 11.89 13.13 -5.69
N THR A 156 11.03 12.46 -6.45
CA THR A 156 9.67 12.92 -6.72
C THR A 156 8.83 12.97 -5.44
N MET A 157 8.93 11.96 -4.60
CA MET A 157 8.24 11.90 -3.30
C MET A 157 8.74 12.96 -2.31
N ILE A 158 10.04 13.21 -2.25
CA ILE A 158 10.62 14.27 -1.40
C ILE A 158 10.21 15.67 -1.91
N GLY A 159 10.24 15.88 -3.23
CA GLY A 159 9.80 17.12 -3.86
C GLY A 159 8.30 17.39 -3.68
N PHE A 160 7.51 16.35 -3.40
CA PHE A 160 6.13 16.43 -2.98
C PHE A 160 6.04 16.86 -1.51
N THR A 161 6.46 18.10 -1.25
CA THR A 161 6.25 18.77 0.06
C THR A 161 4.80 19.24 0.16
N ALA A 162 4.32 19.47 1.40
CA ALA A 162 2.93 19.74 1.80
C ALA A 162 2.22 20.98 1.16
N ILE A 163 2.80 21.57 0.12
CA ILE A 163 2.28 22.68 -0.68
C ILE A 163 1.66 22.19 -2.00
N ALA A 164 1.42 20.87 -2.14
CA ALA A 164 0.72 20.29 -3.28
C ALA A 164 -0.72 20.83 -3.36
N THR A 165 -0.85 21.97 -4.04
CA THR A 165 -2.09 22.69 -4.30
C THR A 165 -2.62 22.40 -5.70
N GLN A 166 -1.89 21.58 -6.49
CA GLN A 166 -2.16 21.35 -7.90
C GLN A 166 -2.33 19.86 -8.20
N ALA A 167 -3.36 19.52 -8.97
CA ALA A 167 -3.73 18.17 -9.37
C ALA A 167 -2.55 17.35 -9.93
N ALA A 168 -1.77 17.95 -10.84
CA ALA A 168 -0.61 17.33 -11.45
C ALA A 168 0.45 16.85 -10.44
N THR A 169 0.62 17.58 -9.32
CA THR A 169 1.59 17.20 -8.28
C THR A 169 1.15 15.94 -7.51
N PHE A 170 -0.15 15.77 -7.30
CA PHE A 170 -0.70 14.55 -6.66
C PHE A 170 -0.60 13.33 -7.55
N ALA A 171 -1.00 13.45 -8.82
CA ALA A 171 -0.92 12.35 -9.79
C ALA A 171 0.54 11.88 -9.95
N THR A 172 1.48 12.83 -9.94
CA THR A 172 2.92 12.54 -9.98
C THR A 172 3.40 11.79 -8.73
N ALA A 173 2.99 12.22 -7.53
CA ALA A 173 3.35 11.54 -6.28
C ALA A 173 2.76 10.13 -6.18
N LEU A 174 1.50 9.93 -6.56
CA LEU A 174 0.90 8.60 -6.67
C LEU A 174 1.61 7.72 -7.70
N GLY A 175 2.01 8.30 -8.83
CA GLY A 175 2.85 7.61 -9.83
C GLY A 175 4.20 7.18 -9.25
N ALA A 176 4.83 8.02 -8.42
CA ALA A 176 6.07 7.68 -7.73
C ALA A 176 5.88 6.58 -6.67
N ALA A 177 4.83 6.66 -5.85
CA ALA A 177 4.44 5.60 -4.91
C ALA A 177 4.21 4.27 -5.65
N SER A 178 3.56 4.35 -6.82
CA SER A 178 3.36 3.20 -7.69
C SER A 178 4.66 2.58 -8.17
N ALA A 179 5.59 3.41 -8.63
CA ALA A 179 6.90 2.94 -9.05
C ALA A 179 7.60 2.20 -7.90
N LEU A 180 7.56 2.73 -6.67
CA LEU A 180 8.13 2.09 -5.48
C LEU A 180 7.52 0.71 -5.20
N GLY A 181 6.19 0.58 -5.25
CA GLY A 181 5.51 -0.72 -5.14
C GLY A 181 5.97 -1.72 -6.21
N ASN A 182 6.16 -1.26 -7.45
CA ASN A 182 6.64 -2.11 -8.56
C ASN A 182 8.09 -2.57 -8.32
N PHE A 183 8.93 -1.69 -7.78
CA PHE A 183 10.30 -2.04 -7.42
C PHE A 183 10.34 -3.03 -6.26
N ALA A 184 9.53 -2.82 -5.22
CA ALA A 184 9.38 -3.77 -4.12
C ALA A 184 8.99 -5.16 -4.65
N TYR A 185 7.96 -5.24 -5.50
CA TYR A 185 7.56 -6.50 -6.11
C TYR A 185 8.67 -7.18 -6.91
N LYS A 186 9.40 -6.43 -7.75
CA LYS A 186 10.52 -6.95 -8.54
C LYS A 186 11.67 -7.45 -7.65
N ALA A 187 11.95 -6.76 -6.56
CA ALA A 187 12.98 -7.19 -5.61
C ALA A 187 12.55 -8.47 -4.88
N LEU A 188 11.31 -8.49 -4.37
CA LEU A 188 10.72 -9.65 -3.68
C LEU A 188 10.68 -10.88 -4.58
N SER A 189 10.14 -10.78 -5.79
CA SER A 189 10.04 -11.91 -6.72
C SER A 189 11.38 -12.55 -7.11
N LYS A 190 12.50 -11.84 -6.94
CA LYS A 190 13.85 -12.41 -7.08
C LYS A 190 14.32 -13.11 -5.79
N ALA A 191 14.01 -12.51 -4.64
CA ALA A 191 14.48 -12.96 -3.33
C ALA A 191 13.64 -14.11 -2.73
N THR A 192 12.35 -14.18 -3.04
CA THR A 192 11.39 -15.11 -2.45
C THR A 192 11.09 -16.29 -3.38
N GLY A 193 10.39 -17.30 -2.86
CA GLY A 193 9.81 -18.37 -3.65
C GLY A 193 8.57 -17.92 -4.40
N ASP A 194 7.72 -18.88 -4.76
CA ASP A 194 6.48 -18.61 -5.49
C ASP A 194 5.61 -17.57 -4.79
N THR A 195 5.15 -16.60 -5.58
CA THR A 195 4.18 -15.60 -5.16
C THR A 195 2.80 -16.25 -5.06
N ILE A 196 2.17 -16.11 -3.89
CA ILE A 196 0.81 -16.57 -3.60
C ILE A 196 -0.21 -15.52 -4.02
N GLY A 197 0.04 -14.26 -3.69
CA GLY A 197 -0.82 -13.14 -4.07
C GLY A 197 -0.15 -11.80 -3.89
N VAL A 198 -0.67 -10.82 -4.63
CA VAL A 198 -0.20 -9.43 -4.63
C VAL A 198 -1.42 -8.55 -4.64
N TYR A 199 -1.55 -7.72 -3.61
CA TYR A 199 -2.63 -6.75 -3.50
C TYR A 199 -2.07 -5.35 -3.46
N ARG A 200 -2.76 -4.43 -4.12
CA ARG A 200 -2.45 -3.01 -4.06
C ARG A 200 -3.71 -2.18 -4.06
N THR A 201 -3.68 -1.09 -3.30
CA THR A 201 -4.75 -0.08 -3.29
C THR A 201 -4.15 1.27 -2.95
N SER A 202 -4.85 2.34 -3.35
CA SER A 202 -4.49 3.72 -3.04
C SER A 202 -5.72 4.44 -2.52
N TRP A 203 -5.57 5.14 -1.40
CA TRP A 203 -6.62 5.92 -0.78
C TRP A 203 -6.25 7.39 -0.75
N LEU A 204 -7.13 8.25 -1.25
CA LEU A 204 -6.93 9.70 -1.25
C LEU A 204 -7.58 10.33 -0.02
N GLN A 205 -6.91 11.32 0.57
CA GLN A 205 -7.44 12.05 1.72
C GLN A 205 -8.71 12.83 1.37
N TYR A 206 -8.68 13.57 0.26
CA TYR A 206 -9.78 14.47 -0.11
C TYR A 206 -11.01 13.70 -0.62
N ARG A 207 -10.78 12.66 -1.43
CA ARG A 207 -11.85 11.87 -2.06
C ARG A 207 -12.35 10.76 -1.16
N ASP A 208 -11.43 9.97 -0.61
CA ASP A 208 -11.73 8.69 0.04
C ASP A 208 -11.60 8.77 1.57
N LYS A 209 -11.21 9.93 2.13
CA LYS A 209 -10.87 10.10 3.55
C LYS A 209 -9.87 9.05 4.03
N PHE A 210 -8.83 8.80 3.21
CA PHE A 210 -7.86 7.72 3.40
C PHE A 210 -8.46 6.30 3.48
N GLY A 211 -9.72 6.11 3.10
CA GLY A 211 -10.39 4.83 3.27
C GLY A 211 -10.52 4.46 4.75
N ILE A 212 -10.73 5.40 5.67
CA ILE A 212 -10.96 5.06 7.08
C ILE A 212 -12.15 4.08 7.20
N GLY A 213 -11.94 2.97 7.91
CA GLY A 213 -12.89 1.88 8.07
C GLY A 213 -12.39 0.54 7.53
N ARG A 214 -13.31 -0.43 7.41
CA ARG A 214 -13.04 -1.81 6.99
C ARG A 214 -13.14 -1.97 5.47
N HIS A 215 -12.22 -2.76 4.90
CA HIS A 215 -12.13 -3.07 3.47
C HIS A 215 -11.91 -4.56 3.17
N PRO A 216 -12.74 -5.16 2.30
CA PRO A 216 -13.99 -4.59 1.80
C PRO A 216 -15.00 -4.41 2.95
N GLN A 217 -16.04 -3.60 2.73
CA GLN A 217 -17.07 -3.38 3.75
C GLN A 217 -17.70 -4.69 4.26
N ASN A 218 -17.84 -5.68 3.38
CA ASN A 218 -18.33 -7.02 3.70
C ASN A 218 -17.42 -8.09 3.11
N GLY A 219 -17.17 -9.17 3.85
CA GLY A 219 -16.35 -10.29 3.39
C GLY A 219 -14.85 -9.99 3.42
N SER A 220 -14.14 -10.46 2.39
CA SER A 220 -12.69 -10.35 2.22
C SER A 220 -12.31 -10.10 0.76
N HIS A 221 -11.20 -9.42 0.54
CA HIS A 221 -10.49 -9.42 -0.74
C HIS A 221 -10.03 -10.85 -1.03
N LYS A 222 -10.14 -11.29 -2.29
CA LYS A 222 -9.73 -12.63 -2.74
C LYS A 222 -8.74 -12.51 -3.87
N VAL A 223 -7.47 -12.48 -3.49
CA VAL A 223 -6.35 -12.17 -4.35
C VAL A 223 -5.59 -13.43 -4.70
N ARG A 224 -5.93 -14.06 -5.83
CA ARG A 224 -5.41 -15.39 -6.21
C ARG A 224 -5.62 -16.42 -5.08
N ASP A 225 -4.53 -16.84 -4.43
CA ASP A 225 -4.49 -17.90 -3.43
C ASP A 225 -4.42 -17.35 -2.00
N ILE A 226 -4.77 -16.09 -1.80
CA ILE A 226 -4.90 -15.45 -0.50
C ILE A 226 -6.24 -14.72 -0.40
N SER A 227 -6.84 -14.72 0.79
CA SER A 227 -7.90 -13.76 1.10
C SER A 227 -7.68 -13.11 2.44
N PHE A 228 -8.09 -11.85 2.58
CA PHE A 228 -7.98 -11.09 3.81
C PHE A 228 -8.96 -9.91 3.77
N TRP A 229 -9.13 -9.27 4.91
CA TRP A 229 -9.66 -7.90 4.95
C TRP A 229 -8.69 -7.03 5.74
N TYR A 230 -8.83 -5.72 5.60
CA TYR A 230 -8.06 -4.79 6.40
C TYR A 230 -8.94 -3.68 6.94
N GLU A 231 -8.42 -2.97 7.92
CA GLU A 231 -9.03 -1.76 8.44
C GLU A 231 -8.00 -0.64 8.49
N ILE A 232 -8.47 0.57 8.18
CA ILE A 232 -7.73 1.81 8.35
C ILE A 232 -8.40 2.56 9.50
N ILE A 233 -7.66 2.78 10.57
CA ILE A 233 -8.16 3.40 11.79
C ILE A 233 -7.52 4.78 11.89
N GLN A 234 -8.33 5.81 12.06
CA GLN A 234 -7.85 7.11 12.49
C GLN A 234 -7.73 7.09 14.02
N GLU A 235 -6.53 7.38 14.54
CA GLU A 235 -6.39 7.61 15.97
C GLU A 235 -6.98 8.98 16.30
N GLY A 236 -7.92 9.02 17.25
CA GLY A 236 -8.47 10.28 17.72
C GLY A 236 -7.42 11.08 18.46
N ASN A 237 -7.32 12.38 18.20
CA ASN A 237 -6.69 13.28 19.15
C ASN A 237 -7.54 13.23 20.43
N GLY A 238 -7.00 12.63 21.48
CA GLY A 238 -7.55 12.79 22.83
C GLY A 238 -7.58 14.24 23.27
#